data_AF-A0A524DMV0-F1
#
_entry.id   AF-A0A524DMV0-F1
#
_cell.length_a   1.000
_cell.length_b   1.000
_cell.length_c   1.000
_cell.angle_alpha   90.00
_cell.angle_beta   90.00
_cell.angle_gamma   90.00
#
_symmetry.space_group_name_H-M   'P 1'
#
loop_
_entity.id
_entity.type
_entity.pdbx_description
1 polymer ?
#
loop_
_entity_poly.entity_id
_entity_poly.type
_entity_poly.pdbx_seq_one_letter_code
_entity_poly.pdbx_strand_id
1 'polypeptide(L)'
;MAEEFNSIVDSSYDNAENNAVFWAYTKDYIFGMVPANPDGSQWTEISYTFEDPDDPLVKTERDAELSFQFLLEEVSKGISFYVEDLNVNNIKDFAKSIESKPGPEKINALISELINNPSAYSANLPIIKDKAGLQTLKDKL
;
A
#
# COMPACT_ATOMS: atom_id res chain seq x y z
N MET A 1 -2.07 3.29 -20.18
CA MET A 1 -1.75 3.44 -18.76
C MET A 1 -2.98 3.38 -17.85
N ALA A 2 -4.05 4.16 -18.07
CA ALA A 2 -5.26 4.06 -17.24
C ALA A 2 -5.95 2.68 -17.29
N GLU A 3 -6.11 2.08 -18.48
CA GLU A 3 -6.66 0.71 -18.61
C GLU A 3 -5.79 -0.34 -17.94
N GLU A 4 -4.47 -0.19 -18.04
CA GLU A 4 -3.50 -1.08 -17.40
C GLU A 4 -3.56 -0.98 -15.87
N PHE A 5 -3.62 0.25 -15.34
CA PHE A 5 -3.82 0.47 -13.91
C PHE A 5 -5.13 -0.15 -13.43
N ASN A 6 -6.23 0.05 -14.17
CA ASN A 6 -7.53 -0.55 -13.83
C ASN A 6 -7.45 -2.08 -13.79
N SER A 7 -6.74 -2.69 -14.74
CA SER A 7 -6.50 -4.14 -14.76
C SER A 7 -5.71 -4.61 -13.53
N ILE A 8 -4.72 -3.85 -13.08
CA ILE A 8 -3.93 -4.16 -11.87
C ILE A 8 -4.80 -4.03 -10.62
N VAL A 9 -5.62 -2.99 -10.54
CA VAL A 9 -6.57 -2.81 -9.44
C VAL A 9 -7.51 -4.01 -9.37
N ASP A 10 -8.06 -4.45 -10.50
CA ASP A 10 -8.98 -5.59 -10.56
C ASP A 10 -8.35 -6.92 -10.11
N SER A 11 -7.09 -7.16 -10.48
CA SER A 11 -6.35 -8.38 -10.12
C SER A 11 -5.61 -8.30 -8.79
N SER A 12 -5.65 -7.16 -8.08
CA SER A 12 -4.84 -6.93 -6.87
C SER A 12 -5.10 -7.94 -5.74
N TYR A 13 -6.24 -8.63 -5.75
CA TYR A 13 -6.60 -9.66 -4.78
C TYR A 13 -6.40 -11.11 -5.26
N ASP A 14 -5.90 -11.34 -6.48
CA ASP A 14 -5.78 -12.69 -7.05
C ASP A 14 -4.81 -13.58 -6.25
N ASN A 15 -3.80 -12.99 -5.62
CA ASN A 15 -2.83 -13.67 -4.74
C ASN A 15 -3.04 -13.36 -3.24
N ALA A 16 -4.19 -12.79 -2.88
CA ALA A 16 -4.45 -12.25 -1.54
C ALA A 16 -5.15 -13.21 -0.57
N GLU A 17 -5.25 -14.51 -0.89
CA GLU A 17 -5.90 -15.48 0.00
C GLU A 17 -5.28 -15.51 1.40
N ASN A 18 -3.94 -15.44 1.47
CA ASN A 18 -3.18 -15.40 2.72
C ASN A 18 -2.36 -14.11 2.88
N ASN A 19 -2.59 -13.12 2.01
CA ASN A 19 -1.81 -11.88 1.96
C ASN A 19 -2.74 -10.67 1.96
N ALA A 20 -2.36 -9.65 2.71
CA ALA A 20 -3.03 -8.37 2.71
C ALA A 20 -2.69 -7.58 1.44
N VAL A 21 -3.60 -6.71 1.02
CA VAL A 21 -3.43 -5.82 -0.13
C VAL A 21 -3.46 -4.39 0.39
N PHE A 22 -2.50 -3.57 0.00
CA PHE A 22 -2.47 -2.16 0.38
C PHE A 22 -2.70 -1.28 -0.84
N TRP A 23 -3.64 -0.36 -0.70
CA TRP A 23 -3.80 0.76 -1.61
C TRP A 23 -4.00 2.03 -0.78
N ALA A 24 -3.25 3.06 -1.14
CA ALA A 24 -3.41 4.42 -0.64
C ALA A 24 -3.57 5.37 -1.81
N TYR A 25 -4.28 6.47 -1.61
CA TYR A 25 -4.42 7.51 -2.62
C TYR A 25 -4.20 8.88 -1.99
N THR A 26 -3.69 9.80 -2.78
CA THR A 26 -3.53 11.19 -2.39
C THR A 26 -4.25 12.07 -3.42
N LYS A 27 -3.95 13.37 -3.40
CA LYS A 27 -4.34 14.30 -4.46
C LYS A 27 -3.39 14.25 -5.67
N ASP A 28 -2.18 13.70 -5.50
CA ASP A 28 -1.11 13.77 -6.51
C ASP A 28 -0.76 12.39 -7.08
N TYR A 29 -1.04 11.29 -6.35
CA TYR A 29 -0.79 9.92 -6.83
C TYR A 29 -1.64 8.86 -6.12
N ILE A 30 -1.59 7.64 -6.66
CA ILE A 30 -2.06 6.40 -6.03
C ILE A 30 -0.86 5.49 -5.80
N PHE A 31 -0.79 4.87 -4.63
CA PHE A 31 0.23 3.90 -4.28
C PHE A 31 -0.39 2.54 -3.94
N GLY A 32 0.20 1.47 -4.43
CA GLY A 32 -0.18 0.09 -4.18
C GLY A 32 0.98 -0.77 -3.74
N MET A 33 0.69 -1.70 -2.84
CA MET A 33 1.60 -2.79 -2.49
C MET A 33 0.79 -4.07 -2.46
N VAL A 34 1.00 -4.92 -3.46
CA VAL A 34 0.17 -6.11 -3.73
C VAL A 34 1.03 -7.38 -3.83
N PRO A 35 0.53 -8.54 -3.38
CA PRO A 35 1.28 -9.79 -3.46
C PRO A 35 1.43 -10.24 -4.93
N ALA A 36 2.67 -10.44 -5.37
CA ALA A 36 2.97 -10.93 -6.73
C ALA A 36 2.79 -12.46 -6.83
N ASN A 37 2.82 -13.16 -5.69
CA ASN A 37 2.62 -14.59 -5.59
C ASN A 37 1.82 -14.99 -4.32
N PRO A 38 1.21 -16.19 -4.29
CA PRO A 38 0.36 -16.61 -3.17
C PRO A 38 1.11 -16.82 -1.84
N ASP A 39 2.42 -17.09 -1.88
CA ASP A 39 3.22 -17.30 -0.66
C ASP A 39 3.72 -15.99 -0.03
N GLY A 40 3.48 -14.84 -0.68
CA GLY A 40 3.85 -13.52 -0.19
C GLY A 40 5.36 -13.27 -0.15
N SER A 41 6.16 -14.09 -0.84
CA SER A 41 7.62 -13.90 -0.92
C SER A 41 8.02 -12.75 -1.85
N GLN A 42 7.17 -12.40 -2.81
CA GLN A 42 7.36 -11.29 -3.75
C GLN A 42 6.14 -10.38 -3.78
N TRP A 43 6.39 -9.09 -3.92
CA TRP A 43 5.37 -8.05 -3.93
C TRP A 43 5.64 -7.07 -5.06
N THR A 44 4.55 -6.59 -5.66
CA THR A 44 4.58 -5.52 -6.66
C THR A 44 4.21 -4.22 -5.96
N GLU A 45 5.16 -3.28 -5.97
CA GLU A 45 4.91 -1.87 -5.71
C GLU A 45 4.32 -1.24 -6.98
N ILE A 46 3.25 -0.48 -6.84
CA ILE A 46 2.60 0.26 -7.91
C ILE A 46 2.51 1.72 -7.51
N SER A 47 2.91 2.61 -8.41
CA SER A 47 2.70 4.05 -8.26
C SER A 47 2.04 4.58 -9.53
N TYR A 48 0.93 5.29 -9.38
CA TYR A 48 0.28 6.02 -10.45
C TYR A 48 0.29 7.50 -10.10
N THR A 49 1.10 8.32 -10.78
CA THR A 49 1.15 9.77 -10.58
C THR A 49 0.17 10.50 -11.48
N PHE A 50 -0.43 11.58 -10.99
CA PHE A 50 -1.26 12.50 -11.79
C PHE A 50 -0.44 13.66 -12.36
N GLU A 51 0.83 13.79 -11.98
CA GLU A 51 1.69 14.91 -12.37
C GLU A 51 2.40 14.69 -13.72
N ASP A 52 2.60 13.43 -14.12
CA ASP A 52 3.21 13.07 -15.41
C ASP A 52 2.25 12.22 -16.25
N PRO A 53 1.45 12.85 -17.14
CA PRO A 53 0.44 12.14 -17.92
C PRO A 53 1.04 11.27 -19.05
N ASP A 54 2.31 11.47 -19.42
CA ASP A 54 2.94 10.72 -20.50
C ASP A 54 3.42 9.33 -20.03
N ASP A 55 3.90 9.23 -18.78
CA ASP A 55 4.28 7.97 -18.14
C ASP A 55 3.84 7.89 -16.65
N PRO A 56 2.53 7.85 -16.38
CA PRO A 56 2.02 7.98 -15.02
C PRO A 56 2.20 6.73 -14.16
N LEU A 57 2.41 5.54 -14.76
CA LEU A 57 2.35 4.26 -14.05
C LEU A 57 3.73 3.60 -13.96
N VAL A 58 4.24 3.51 -12.73
CA VAL A 58 5.47 2.78 -12.38
C VAL A 58 5.10 1.53 -11.60
N LYS A 59 5.78 0.42 -11.91
CA LYS A 59 5.63 -0.86 -11.22
C LYS A 59 7.00 -1.42 -10.91
N THR A 60 7.18 -1.97 -9.71
CA THR A 60 8.44 -2.65 -9.36
C THR A 60 8.18 -3.84 -8.46
N GLU A 61 8.66 -5.01 -8.88
CA GLU A 61 8.55 -6.23 -8.11
C GLU A 61 9.82 -6.48 -7.30
N ARG A 62 9.68 -6.82 -6.01
CA ARG A 62 10.80 -7.10 -5.10
C ARG A 62 10.43 -8.20 -4.11
N ASP A 63 11.42 -8.70 -3.38
CA ASP A 63 11.15 -9.60 -2.25
C ASP A 63 10.40 -8.88 -1.13
N ALA A 64 9.80 -9.66 -0.23
CA ALA A 64 8.95 -9.15 0.85
C ALA A 64 9.69 -8.28 1.87
N GLU A 65 10.98 -8.53 2.15
CA GLU A 65 11.73 -7.74 3.14
C GLU A 65 12.00 -6.34 2.59
N LEU A 66 12.43 -6.25 1.33
CA LEU A 66 12.65 -4.96 0.69
C LEU A 66 11.33 -4.23 0.47
N SER A 67 10.27 -4.94 0.05
CA SER A 67 8.94 -4.35 -0.14
C SER A 67 8.35 -3.81 1.16
N PHE A 68 8.59 -4.47 2.29
CA PHE A 68 8.24 -3.96 3.61
C PHE A 68 8.93 -2.62 3.91
N GLN A 69 10.22 -2.47 3.58
CA GLN A 69 10.95 -1.22 3.79
C GLN A 69 10.36 -0.08 2.97
N PHE A 70 10.04 -0.32 1.69
CA PHE A 70 9.40 0.67 0.81
C PHE A 70 7.99 1.03 1.28
N LEU A 71 7.18 0.04 1.68
CA LEU A 71 5.86 0.31 2.26
C LEU A 71 6.00 1.15 3.54
N LEU A 72 6.91 0.80 4.45
CA LEU A 72 7.13 1.53 5.69
C LEU A 72 7.58 2.98 5.42
N GLU A 73 8.45 3.19 4.44
CA GLU A 73 8.87 4.52 4.00
C GLU A 73 7.68 5.32 3.45
N GLU A 74 6.86 4.72 2.60
CA GLU A 74 5.68 5.35 2.04
C GLU A 74 4.69 5.79 3.14
N VAL A 75 4.33 4.88 4.05
CA VAL A 75 3.36 5.19 5.11
C VAL A 75 3.93 6.10 6.20
N SER A 76 5.26 6.21 6.33
CA SER A 76 5.90 7.08 7.34
C SER A 76 6.35 8.44 6.81
N LYS A 77 6.57 8.55 5.49
CA LYS A 77 7.12 9.76 4.85
C LYS A 77 6.25 10.22 3.68
N GLY A 78 5.97 9.34 2.71
CA GLY A 78 5.20 9.69 1.51
C GLY A 78 3.81 10.25 1.86
N ILE A 79 3.00 9.46 2.55
CA ILE A 79 1.65 9.83 2.97
C ILE A 79 1.65 10.99 3.99
N SER A 80 2.74 11.19 4.74
CA SER A 80 2.83 12.26 5.75
C SER A 80 2.73 13.67 5.17
N PHE A 81 3.01 13.85 3.88
CA PHE A 81 2.80 15.13 3.19
C PHE A 81 1.33 15.46 2.94
N TYR A 82 0.43 14.47 3.06
CA TYR A 82 -0.97 14.56 2.71
C TYR A 82 -1.93 14.36 3.88
N VAL A 83 -1.41 13.84 5.00
CA VAL A 83 -2.19 13.51 6.19
C VAL A 83 -1.62 14.29 7.37
N GLU A 84 -2.22 15.44 7.67
CA GLU A 84 -1.71 16.40 8.67
C GLU A 84 -1.60 15.80 10.09
N ASP A 85 -2.52 14.91 10.45
CA ASP A 85 -2.61 14.28 11.78
C ASP A 85 -1.94 12.90 11.85
N LEU A 86 -1.12 12.54 10.85
CA LEU A 86 -0.50 11.23 10.77
C LEU A 86 0.45 10.98 11.96
N ASN A 87 0.11 9.98 12.78
CA ASN A 87 0.91 9.55 13.91
C ASN A 87 2.04 8.60 13.46
N VAL A 88 3.08 9.19 12.88
CA VAL A 88 4.28 8.47 12.42
C VAL A 88 4.99 7.72 13.55
N ASN A 89 4.88 8.18 14.80
CA ASN A 89 5.47 7.48 15.94
C ASN A 89 4.80 6.13 16.18
N ASN A 90 3.46 6.07 16.13
CA ASN A 90 2.74 4.81 16.24
C ASN A 90 3.11 3.83 15.12
N ILE A 91 3.29 4.32 13.88
CA ILE A 91 3.73 3.48 12.75
C ILE A 91 5.09 2.85 13.05
N LYS A 92 6.05 3.67 13.53
CA LYS A 92 7.40 3.21 13.87
C LYS A 92 7.39 2.22 15.04
N ASP A 93 6.59 2.49 16.07
CA ASP A 93 6.47 1.62 17.24
C ASP A 93 5.86 0.26 16.85
N PHE A 94 4.84 0.25 15.99
CA PHE A 94 4.29 -0.99 15.45
C PHE A 94 5.29 -1.74 14.58
N ALA A 95 5.96 -1.06 13.64
CA ALA A 95 6.99 -1.65 12.80
C ALA A 95 8.12 -2.30 13.61
N LYS A 96 8.52 -1.67 14.72
CA LYS A 96 9.49 -2.23 15.66
C LYS A 96 8.95 -3.47 16.38
N SER A 97 7.67 -3.49 16.75
CA SER A 97 7.04 -4.65 17.41
C SER A 97 7.02 -5.93 16.56
N ILE A 98 7.13 -5.78 15.23
CA ILE A 98 7.15 -6.90 14.26
C ILE A 98 8.54 -7.15 13.66
N GLU A 99 9.61 -6.49 14.14
CA GLU A 99 10.94 -6.51 13.50
C GLU A 99 11.55 -7.92 13.40
N SER A 100 11.20 -8.82 14.33
CA SER A 100 11.69 -10.19 14.38
C SER A 100 10.95 -11.15 13.45
N LYS A 101 9.84 -10.72 12.82
CA LYS A 101 9.07 -11.55 11.89
C LYS A 101 9.79 -11.68 10.54
N PRO A 102 9.57 -12.77 9.77
CA PRO A 102 10.06 -12.85 8.40
C PRO A 102 9.36 -11.83 7.49
N GLY A 103 10.00 -11.47 6.38
CA GLY A 103 9.52 -10.46 5.43
C GLY A 103 8.03 -10.58 5.05
N PRO A 104 7.55 -11.76 4.59
CA PRO A 104 6.13 -11.95 4.26
C PRO A 104 5.20 -11.68 5.44
N GLU A 105 5.57 -12.06 6.66
CA GLU A 105 4.75 -11.79 7.84
C GLU A 105 4.80 -10.31 8.27
N LYS A 106 5.94 -9.62 8.07
CA LYS A 106 6.07 -8.19 8.39
C LYS A 106 5.16 -7.33 7.55
N ILE A 107 5.22 -7.49 6.23
CA ILE A 107 4.43 -6.68 5.29
C ILE A 107 2.93 -6.93 5.51
N ASN A 108 2.52 -8.20 5.66
CA ASN A 108 1.15 -8.56 5.96
C ASN A 108 0.68 -7.96 7.30
N ALA A 109 1.51 -8.01 8.34
CA ALA A 109 1.17 -7.44 9.64
C ALA A 109 1.01 -5.92 9.59
N LEU A 110 1.90 -5.20 8.89
CA LEU A 110 1.81 -3.74 8.73
C LEU A 110 0.55 -3.33 7.96
N ILE A 111 0.27 -3.97 6.82
CA ILE A 111 -0.93 -3.66 6.03
C ILE A 111 -2.21 -3.94 6.84
N SER A 112 -2.27 -5.11 7.49
CA SER A 112 -3.43 -5.50 8.30
C SER A 112 -3.67 -4.53 9.46
N GLU A 113 -2.60 -4.05 10.10
CA GLU A 113 -2.68 -3.08 11.18
C GLU A 113 -3.26 -1.74 10.70
N LEU A 114 -2.77 -1.21 9.58
CA LEU A 114 -3.25 0.06 9.02
C LEU A 114 -4.72 -0.02 8.61
N ILE A 115 -5.15 -1.15 8.05
CA ILE A 115 -6.56 -1.38 7.63
C ILE A 115 -7.49 -1.52 8.83
N ASN A 116 -7.08 -2.28 9.85
CA ASN A 116 -7.95 -2.64 10.97
C ASN A 116 -7.96 -1.58 12.08
N ASN A 117 -6.86 -0.83 12.25
CA ASN A 117 -6.70 0.17 13.30
C ASN A 117 -6.38 1.59 12.77
N PRO A 118 -7.02 2.08 11.67
CA PRO A 118 -6.61 3.31 11.01
C PRO A 118 -6.65 4.55 11.94
N SER A 119 -7.60 4.59 12.87
CA SER A 119 -7.76 5.66 13.86
C SER A 119 -6.59 5.79 14.84
N ALA A 120 -5.75 4.75 14.99
CA ALA A 120 -4.53 4.85 15.78
C ALA A 120 -3.45 5.69 15.06
N TYR A 121 -3.60 5.88 13.75
CA TYR A 121 -2.62 6.52 12.87
C TYR A 121 -3.11 7.86 12.33
N SER A 122 -4.40 8.00 12.02
CA SER A 122 -5.02 9.27 11.59
C SER A 122 -6.54 9.14 11.61
N ALA A 123 -7.24 10.25 11.78
CA ALA A 123 -8.69 10.29 11.59
C ALA A 123 -9.11 10.03 10.13
N ASN A 124 -8.26 10.36 9.16
CA ASN A 124 -8.57 10.35 7.73
C ASN A 124 -7.46 9.69 6.89
N LEU A 125 -6.97 8.52 7.32
CA LEU A 125 -5.97 7.78 6.57
C LEU A 125 -6.53 7.37 5.18
N PRO A 126 -5.91 7.79 4.06
CA PRO A 126 -6.53 7.68 2.73
C PRO A 126 -6.21 6.33 2.08
N ILE A 127 -6.65 5.25 2.73
CA ILE A 127 -6.40 3.87 2.31
C ILE A 127 -7.70 3.16 1.91
N ILE A 128 -7.57 2.20 1.00
CA ILE A 128 -8.65 1.26 0.67
C ILE A 128 -8.62 0.12 1.68
N LYS A 129 -9.78 -0.16 2.29
CA LYS A 129 -9.89 -1.16 3.37
C LYS A 129 -10.14 -2.57 2.86
N ASP A 130 -10.78 -2.71 1.70
CA ASP A 130 -11.19 -3.98 1.14
C ASP A 130 -11.46 -3.89 -0.36
N LYS A 131 -11.75 -5.06 -0.97
CA LYS A 131 -12.04 -5.19 -2.41
C LYS A 131 -13.20 -4.32 -2.88
N ALA A 132 -14.19 -4.02 -2.03
CA ALA A 132 -15.33 -3.19 -2.42
C ALA A 132 -14.95 -1.72 -2.58
N GLY A 133 -13.87 -1.26 -1.92
CA GLY A 133 -13.38 0.11 -2.03
C GLY A 133 -12.57 0.41 -3.29
N LEU A 134 -12.16 -0.61 -4.06
CA LEU A 134 -11.25 -0.46 -5.22
C LEU A 134 -11.77 0.48 -6.32
N GLN A 135 -13.09 0.61 -6.47
CA GLN A 135 -13.68 1.54 -7.44
C GLN A 135 -13.22 2.98 -7.21
N THR A 136 -12.97 3.36 -5.95
CA THR A 136 -12.45 4.69 -5.56
C THR A 136 -11.13 5.03 -6.26
N LEU A 137 -10.28 4.03 -6.53
CA LEU A 137 -8.99 4.24 -7.20
C LEU A 137 -9.19 4.54 -8.69
N LYS A 138 -10.13 3.84 -9.32
CA LYS A 138 -10.44 4.00 -10.74
C LYS A 138 -11.14 5.32 -11.01
N ASP A 139 -12.00 5.76 -10.10
CA ASP A 139 -12.71 7.04 -10.18
C ASP A 139 -11.80 8.27 -10.01
N LYS A 140 -10.53 8.05 -9.61
CA LYS A 140 -9.52 9.11 -9.48
C LYS A 140 -8.68 9.33 -10.74
N LEU A 141 -8.74 8.41 -11.70
CA LEU A 141 -8.11 8.56 -13.01
C LEU A 141 -8.95 9.46 -13.92
#